data_AF-J9WRH5-F1
#
_entry.id   AF-J9WRH5-F1
#
_cell.length_a   1.000
_cell.length_b   1.000
_cell.length_c   1.000
_cell.angle_alpha   90.00
_cell.angle_beta   90.00
_cell.angle_gamma   90.00
#
_symmetry.space_group_name_H-M   'P 1'
#
loop_
_entity.id
_entity.type
_entity.pdbx_description
1 polymer ?
#
loop_
_entity_poly.entity_id
_entity_poly.type
_entity_poly.pdbx_seq_one_letter_code
_entity_poly.pdbx_strand_id
1 'polypeptide(L)'
;HGLVPIVEPEILPDGDHDLQRCQYVTEKVLAAVYKALNDHHVYLEGTLLKPNMVTAGHSCTKKYTPQDVAIATVTTLLRTVPAAVPGICFLSGGQSEEEASLNLNAMN
;
A
#
# COMPACT_ATOMS: atom_id res chain seq x y z
N HIS A 1 -7.74 -14.05 -21.83
CA HIS A 1 -7.85 -12.67 -22.35
C HIS A 1 -6.50 -11.92 -22.41
N GLY A 2 -5.41 -12.42 -21.82
CA GLY A 2 -4.08 -11.80 -21.97
C GLY A 2 -3.96 -10.41 -21.34
N LEU A 3 -4.85 -10.07 -20.40
CA LEU A 3 -4.86 -8.80 -19.70
C LEU A 3 -4.14 -8.95 -18.36
N VAL A 4 -3.31 -7.97 -18.03
CA VAL A 4 -2.63 -7.87 -16.73
C VAL A 4 -3.58 -7.15 -15.76
N PRO A 5 -4.07 -7.80 -14.69
CA PRO A 5 -4.87 -7.12 -13.69
C PRO A 5 -4.00 -6.25 -12.78
N ILE A 6 -4.46 -5.03 -12.55
CA ILE A 6 -4.01 -4.20 -11.43
C ILE A 6 -4.99 -4.45 -10.28
N VAL A 7 -4.49 -4.93 -9.15
CA VAL A 7 -5.29 -5.19 -7.95
C VAL A 7 -5.20 -3.96 -7.05
N GLU A 8 -6.33 -3.27 -6.85
CA GLU A 8 -6.41 -2.00 -6.12
C GLU A 8 -7.30 -2.11 -4.88
N PRO A 9 -6.75 -2.56 -3.73
CA PRO A 9 -7.47 -2.60 -2.46
C PRO A 9 -7.23 -1.30 -1.66
N GLU A 10 -7.75 -0.17 -2.15
CA GLU A 10 -7.56 1.13 -1.50
C GLU A 10 -8.17 1.16 -0.08
N ILE A 11 -7.34 1.47 0.92
CA ILE A 11 -7.79 1.86 2.26
C ILE A 11 -7.78 3.38 2.30
N LEU A 12 -8.97 3.96 2.50
CA LEU A 12 -9.15 5.40 2.52
C LEU A 12 -8.44 6.05 3.72
N PRO A 13 -7.82 7.23 3.54
CA PRO A 13 -7.13 7.96 4.60
C PRO A 13 -8.07 8.77 5.51
N ASP A 14 -9.39 8.64 5.35
CA ASP A 14 -10.37 9.34 6.17
C ASP A 14 -10.25 8.97 7.67
N GLY A 15 -10.31 9.98 8.52
CA GLY A 15 -10.28 9.83 9.98
C GLY A 15 -9.02 10.37 10.66
N ASP A 16 -8.93 10.15 11.97
CA ASP A 16 -7.90 10.67 12.88
C ASP A 16 -6.87 9.61 13.32
N HIS A 17 -6.92 8.43 12.69
CA HIS A 17 -6.07 7.30 13.01
C HIS A 17 -4.58 7.59 12.77
N ASP A 18 -3.72 6.98 13.57
CA ASP A 18 -2.27 7.12 13.43
C ASP A 18 -1.69 6.21 12.33
N LEU A 19 -0.39 6.41 12.06
CA LEU A 19 0.36 5.64 11.07
C LEU A 19 0.34 4.14 11.38
N GLN A 20 0.46 3.77 12.65
CA GLN A 20 0.49 2.39 13.11
C GLN A 20 -0.85 1.69 12.87
N ARG A 21 -1.96 2.41 13.05
CA ARG A 21 -3.29 1.89 12.75
C ARG A 21 -3.48 1.64 11.26
N CYS A 22 -3.04 2.56 10.41
CA CYS A 22 -3.05 2.35 8.96
C CYS A 22 -2.19 1.14 8.58
N GLN A 23 -0.96 1.05 9.13
CA GLN A 23 -0.07 -0.10 8.92
C GLN A 23 -0.75 -1.43 9.26
N TYR A 24 -1.36 -1.51 10.44
CA TYR A 24 -2.06 -2.70 10.89
C TYR A 24 -3.19 -3.11 9.93
N VAL A 25 -4.02 -2.16 9.51
CA VAL A 25 -5.15 -2.45 8.61
C VAL A 25 -4.65 -2.88 7.24
N THR A 26 -3.64 -2.20 6.69
CA THR A 26 -3.03 -2.54 5.40
C THR A 26 -2.44 -3.95 5.42
N GLU A 27 -1.75 -4.35 6.50
CA GLU A 27 -1.26 -5.72 6.64
C GLU A 27 -2.39 -6.76 6.62
N LYS A 28 -3.51 -6.50 7.31
CA LYS A 28 -4.66 -7.41 7.33
C LYS A 28 -5.35 -7.51 5.97
N VAL A 29 -5.53 -6.39 5.30
CA VAL A 29 -6.15 -6.34 3.97
C VAL A 29 -5.27 -7.05 2.94
N LEU A 30 -3.98 -6.74 2.87
CA LEU A 30 -3.09 -7.37 1.89
C LEU A 30 -2.93 -8.87 2.14
N ALA A 31 -2.86 -9.32 3.40
CA ALA A 31 -2.84 -10.74 3.71
C ALA A 31 -4.12 -11.46 3.20
N ALA A 32 -5.29 -10.84 3.38
CA ALA A 32 -6.55 -11.38 2.88
C ALA A 32 -6.61 -11.36 1.34
N VAL A 33 -6.13 -10.29 0.70
CA VAL A 33 -6.06 -10.17 -0.76
C VAL A 33 -5.20 -11.28 -1.34
N TYR A 34 -3.95 -11.46 -0.89
CA TYR A 34 -3.07 -12.47 -1.45
C TYR A 34 -3.54 -13.90 -1.18
N LYS A 35 -4.21 -14.14 -0.04
CA LYS A 35 -4.88 -15.42 0.20
C LYS A 35 -6.00 -15.66 -0.84
N ALA A 36 -6.85 -14.66 -1.09
CA ALA A 36 -7.92 -14.77 -2.07
C ALA A 36 -7.36 -14.94 -3.50
N LEU A 37 -6.32 -14.20 -3.88
CA LEU A 37 -5.66 -14.37 -5.18
C LEU A 37 -5.13 -15.80 -5.37
N ASN A 38 -4.55 -16.39 -4.32
CA ASN A 38 -4.09 -17.77 -4.35
C ASN A 38 -5.25 -18.78 -4.46
N ASP A 39 -6.33 -18.58 -3.69
CA ASP A 39 -7.53 -19.42 -3.74
C ASP A 39 -8.20 -19.42 -5.11
N HIS A 40 -8.08 -18.30 -5.83
CA HIS A 40 -8.61 -18.11 -7.18
C HIS A 40 -7.58 -18.41 -8.28
N HIS A 41 -6.45 -19.05 -7.93
CA HIS A 41 -5.43 -19.50 -8.88
C HIS A 41 -4.85 -18.36 -9.76
N VAL A 42 -4.74 -17.15 -9.21
CA VAL A 42 -4.16 -16.00 -9.92
C VAL A 42 -2.65 -16.17 -10.05
N TYR A 43 -2.14 -16.00 -11.27
CA TYR A 43 -0.71 -16.00 -11.58
C TYR A 43 -0.08 -14.64 -11.22
N LEU A 44 0.63 -14.58 -10.09
CA LEU A 44 1.07 -13.32 -9.47
C LEU A 44 2.08 -12.54 -10.31
N GLU A 45 2.96 -13.24 -11.02
CA GLU A 45 3.95 -12.65 -11.94
C GLU A 45 3.30 -11.89 -13.10
N GLY A 46 2.02 -12.19 -13.38
CA GLY A 46 1.19 -11.49 -14.36
C GLY A 46 0.27 -10.44 -13.75
N THR A 47 0.54 -9.96 -12.53
CA THR A 47 -0.28 -8.93 -11.84
C THR A 47 0.54 -7.70 -11.49
N LEU A 48 -0.15 -6.61 -11.15
CA LEU A 48 0.42 -5.47 -10.43
C LEU A 48 -0.43 -5.19 -9.19
N LEU A 49 0.19 -4.71 -8.12
CA LEU A 49 -0.53 -4.21 -6.95
C LEU A 49 -0.59 -2.68 -7.01
N LYS A 50 -1.76 -2.08 -6.76
CA LYS A 50 -1.96 -0.63 -6.59
C LYS A 50 -2.54 -0.35 -5.20
N PRO A 51 -1.71 -0.37 -4.15
CA PRO A 51 -2.17 -0.13 -2.79
C PRO A 51 -2.10 1.37 -2.47
N ASN A 52 -2.74 1.76 -1.36
CA ASN A 52 -2.40 3.02 -0.68
C ASN A 52 -0.99 2.94 -0.06
N MET A 53 -0.31 4.08 0.05
CA MET A 53 0.82 4.20 0.97
C MET A 53 0.31 4.09 2.42
N VAL A 54 1.18 3.67 3.34
CA VAL A 54 0.84 3.65 4.76
C VAL A 54 1.09 5.04 5.33
N THR A 55 0.02 5.80 5.50
CA THR A 55 0.00 7.16 6.04
C THR A 55 -0.94 7.27 7.24
N ALA A 56 -0.78 8.30 8.07
CA ALA A 56 -1.79 8.62 9.07
C ALA A 56 -3.05 9.18 8.41
N GLY A 57 -4.19 9.10 9.08
CA GLY A 57 -5.44 9.64 8.58
C GLY A 57 -5.37 11.16 8.40
N HIS A 58 -6.16 11.71 7.47
CA HIS A 58 -6.15 13.13 7.12
C HIS A 58 -6.42 14.07 8.32
N SER A 59 -7.18 13.61 9.32
CA SER A 59 -7.49 14.36 10.54
C SER A 59 -6.53 14.05 11.70
N CYS A 60 -5.47 13.26 11.47
CA CYS A 60 -4.49 12.94 12.50
C CYS A 60 -3.67 14.17 12.90
N THR A 61 -3.59 14.45 14.19
CA THR A 61 -2.85 15.59 14.74
C THR A 61 -1.35 15.35 14.78
N LYS A 62 -0.93 14.09 14.88
CA LYS A 62 0.49 13.70 14.85
C LYS A 62 1.00 13.73 13.42
N LYS A 63 2.16 14.38 13.22
CA LYS A 63 2.83 14.47 11.92
C LYS A 63 3.93 13.42 11.82
N TYR A 64 4.14 12.94 10.60
CA TYR A 64 5.10 11.90 10.25
C TYR A 64 5.95 12.40 9.08
N THR A 65 7.21 11.98 9.06
CA THR A 65 8.13 12.30 7.97
C THR A 65 7.92 11.35 6.79
N PRO A 66 8.40 11.70 5.58
CA PRO A 66 8.42 10.76 4.46
C PRO A 66 9.16 9.45 4.79
N GLN A 67 10.20 9.51 5.63
CA GLN A 67 10.92 8.32 6.09
C GLN A 67 10.06 7.42 6.99
N ASP A 68 9.22 7.99 7.86
CA ASP A 68 8.28 7.20 8.68
C ASP A 68 7.26 6.48 7.78
N VAL A 69 6.70 7.18 6.79
CA VAL A 69 5.78 6.63 5.79
C VAL A 69 6.45 5.52 4.99
N ALA A 70 7.68 5.74 4.53
CA ALA A 70 8.44 4.76 3.76
C ALA A 70 8.70 3.48 4.56
N ILE A 71 9.18 3.61 5.81
CA ILE A 71 9.45 2.46 6.67
C ILE A 71 8.16 1.66 6.91
N ALA A 72 7.06 2.33 7.27
CA ALA A 72 5.79 1.67 7.52
C ALA A 72 5.23 0.98 6.26
N THR A 73 5.33 1.65 5.11
CA THR A 73 4.84 1.14 3.82
C THR A 73 5.66 -0.07 3.38
N VAL A 74 6.99 0.04 3.28
CA VAL A 74 7.86 -1.06 2.83
C VAL A 74 7.78 -2.24 3.79
N THR A 75 7.73 -2.00 5.10
CA THR A 75 7.55 -3.06 6.10
C THR A 75 6.25 -3.83 5.89
N THR A 76 5.15 -3.13 5.63
CA THR A 76 3.83 -3.75 5.35
C THR A 76 3.90 -4.65 4.13
N LEU A 77 4.52 -4.17 3.05
CA LEU A 77 4.65 -4.91 1.80
C LEU A 77 5.52 -6.15 2.01
N LEU A 78 6.68 -6.03 2.67
CA LEU A 78 7.55 -7.16 2.98
C LEU A 78 6.89 -8.23 3.85
N ARG A 79 5.91 -7.85 4.69
CA ARG A 79 5.16 -8.78 5.55
C ARG A 79 4.04 -9.51 4.82
N THR A 80 3.59 -9.03 3.66
CA THR A 80 2.31 -9.49 3.07
C THR A 80 2.32 -9.78 1.58
N VAL A 81 3.23 -9.17 0.80
CA VAL A 81 3.29 -9.30 -0.65
C VAL A 81 4.31 -10.38 -1.04
N PRO A 82 3.90 -11.46 -1.72
CA PRO A 82 4.85 -12.43 -2.26
C PRO A 82 5.78 -11.79 -3.29
N ALA A 83 7.07 -12.15 -3.26
CA ALA A 83 8.10 -11.62 -4.17
C ALA A 83 7.86 -11.94 -5.66
N ALA A 84 6.91 -12.82 -5.98
CA ALA A 84 6.49 -13.10 -7.35
C ALA A 84 5.75 -11.91 -8.00
N VAL A 85 5.19 -10.99 -7.22
CA VAL A 85 4.52 -9.80 -7.76
C VAL A 85 5.58 -8.83 -8.31
N PRO A 86 5.56 -8.49 -9.61
CA PRO A 86 6.66 -7.78 -10.27
C PRO A 86 6.68 -6.27 -9.99
N GLY A 87 5.58 -5.69 -9.51
CA GLY A 87 5.49 -4.26 -9.35
C GLY A 87 4.37 -3.81 -8.42
N ILE A 88 4.65 -2.69 -7.74
CA ILE A 88 3.74 -1.98 -6.85
C ILE A 88 3.62 -0.55 -7.38
N CYS A 89 2.43 -0.20 -7.84
CA CYS A 89 2.12 1.09 -8.45
C CYS A 89 1.22 1.88 -7.50
N PHE A 90 1.78 2.57 -6.51
CA PHE A 90 1.02 3.28 -5.48
C PHE A 90 0.02 4.28 -6.07
N LEU A 91 -1.17 4.34 -5.48
CA LEU A 91 -2.08 5.47 -5.63
C LEU A 91 -1.63 6.62 -4.71
N SER A 92 -1.77 7.86 -5.16
CA SER A 92 -1.47 9.06 -4.34
C SER A 92 -2.63 9.40 -3.40
N GLY A 93 -3.85 8.98 -3.73
CA GLY A 93 -5.06 9.25 -2.95
C GLY A 93 -5.38 10.75 -2.91
N GLY A 94 -5.13 11.38 -1.76
CA GLY A 94 -5.31 12.82 -1.52
C GLY A 94 -4.02 13.60 -1.27
N GLN A 95 -2.86 12.97 -1.42
CA GLN A 95 -1.56 13.64 -1.24
C GLN A 95 -1.35 14.74 -2.29
N SER A 96 -0.62 15.79 -1.92
CA SER A 96 -0.12 16.75 -2.90
C SER A 96 0.89 16.10 -3.87
N GLU A 97 1.14 16.74 -5.01
CA GLU A 97 2.12 16.26 -6.00
C GLU A 97 3.52 16.09 -5.39
N GLU A 98 3.97 17.07 -4.59
CA GLU A 98 5.26 17.04 -3.91
C GLU A 98 5.31 15.94 -2.84
N GLU A 99 4.27 15.83 -2.01
CA GLU A 99 4.21 14.82 -0.95
C GLU A 99 4.24 13.40 -1.50
N ALA A 100 3.45 13.13 -2.55
CA ALA A 100 3.46 11.82 -3.22
C ALA A 100 4.84 11.48 -3.79
N SER A 101 5.51 12.47 -4.37
CA SER A 101 6.86 12.32 -4.94
C SER A 101 7.91 12.04 -3.86
N LEU A 102 7.89 12.80 -2.75
CA LEU A 102 8.82 12.64 -1.64
C LEU A 102 8.63 11.31 -0.91
N ASN A 103 7.39 10.88 -0.70
CA ASN A 103 7.09 9.60 -0.06
C ASN A 103 7.55 8.42 -0.93
N LEU A 104 7.29 8.48 -2.24
CA LEU A 104 7.78 7.45 -3.18
C LEU A 104 9.31 7.41 -3.22
N ASN A 105 9.96 8.58 -3.24
CA ASN A 105 11.41 8.69 -3.21
C ASN A 105 12.00 8.13 -1.91
N ALA A 106 11.37 8.37 -0.75
CA ALA A 106 11.86 7.85 0.53
C ALA A 106 11.82 6.32 0.64
N MET A 107 11.05 5.63 -0.22
CA MET A 107 10.99 4.16 -0.25
C MET A 107 12.10 3.50 -1.08
N ASN A 108 12.80 4.27 -1.93
CA ASN A 108 13.79 3.77 -2.89
C ASN A 108 15.20 4.34 -2.63
#